data_AF-A0A7Y4MR58-F1
#
_entry.id   AF-A0A7Y4MR58-F1
#
_cell.length_a   1.000
_cell.length_b   1.000
_cell.length_c   1.000
_cell.angle_alpha   90.00
_cell.angle_beta   90.00
_cell.angle_gamma   90.00
#
_symmetry.space_group_name_H-M   'P 1'
#
loop_
_entity.id
_entity.type
_entity.pdbx_description
1 polymer ?
#
loop_
_entity_poly.entity_id
_entity_poly.type
_entity_poly.pdbx_seq_one_letter_code
_entity_poly.pdbx_strand_id
1 'polypeptide(L)'
;MKTPDRRDPLLLISALAQVLLTLLGAAGEALGYDKHLKENTAKKRTHSLFTQGAYYFMAMPRMSDARLNPLVERFGQLVREHAVFRDAFGLI
;
A
#
# COMPACT_ATOMS: atom_id res chain seq x y z
N MET A 1 36.64 0.86 -0.49
CA MET A 1 36.02 1.43 0.73
C MET A 1 34.51 1.44 0.50
N LYS A 2 33.76 0.55 1.14
CA LYS A 2 32.33 0.32 0.86
C LYS A 2 31.54 1.24 1.79
N THR A 3 31.13 2.41 1.31
CA THR A 3 30.48 3.46 2.12
C THR A 3 29.14 2.95 2.67
N PRO A 4 29.03 2.60 3.96
CA PRO A 4 27.80 2.06 4.55
C PRO A 4 26.71 3.13 4.63
N ASP A 5 27.13 4.38 4.85
CA ASP A 5 26.32 5.57 5.14
C ASP A 5 25.22 5.86 4.10
N ARG A 6 25.48 5.56 2.81
CA ARG A 6 24.51 5.82 1.74
C ARG A 6 23.39 4.78 1.65
N ARG A 7 23.55 3.61 2.30
CA ARG A 7 22.61 2.48 2.19
C ARG A 7 21.52 2.53 3.24
N ASP A 8 21.82 3.00 4.45
CA ASP A 8 20.83 3.10 5.54
C ASP A 8 19.58 3.93 5.19
N PRO A 9 19.70 5.13 4.57
CA PRO A 9 18.52 5.90 4.17
C PRO A 9 17.69 5.23 3.07
N LEU A 10 18.35 4.56 2.12
CA LEU A 10 17.66 3.85 1.03
C LEU A 10 16.92 2.62 1.55
N LEU A 11 17.49 1.93 2.54
CA LEU A 11 16.83 0.81 3.21
C LEU A 11 15.60 1.28 3.99
N LEU A 12 15.71 2.40 4.71
CA LEU A 12 14.58 2.99 5.43
C LEU A 12 13.44 3.37 4.47
N ILE A 13 13.75 4.07 3.37
CA ILE A 13 12.75 4.47 2.36
C ILE A 13 12.12 3.23 1.73
N SER A 14 12.92 2.20 1.43
CA SER A 14 12.41 0.95 0.84
C SER A 14 11.48 0.20 1.79
N ALA A 15 11.84 0.13 3.08
CA ALA A 15 10.98 -0.46 4.11
C ALA A 15 9.67 0.33 4.28
N LEU A 16 9.76 1.67 4.30
CA LEU A 16 8.59 2.54 4.40
C LEU A 16 7.66 2.37 3.19
N ALA A 17 8.21 2.37 1.97
CA ALA A 17 7.46 2.13 0.75
C ALA A 17 6.76 0.76 0.77
N GLN A 18 7.45 -0.28 1.25
CA GLN A 18 6.85 -1.62 1.39
C GLN A 18 5.66 -1.62 2.35
N VAL A 19 5.77 -0.92 3.48
CA VAL A 19 4.66 -0.79 4.45
C VAL A 19 3.51 -0.01 3.81
N LEU A 20 3.76 1.16 3.23
CA LEU A 20 2.72 1.99 2.61
C LEU A 20 1.98 1.25 1.49
N LEU A 21 2.71 0.54 0.62
CA LEU A 21 2.08 -0.28 -0.42
C LEU A 21 1.30 -1.46 0.17
N THR A 22 1.76 -2.06 1.26
CA THR A 22 1.00 -3.12 1.95
C THR A 22 -0.32 -2.57 2.51
N LEU A 23 -0.33 -1.38 3.10
CA LEU A 23 -1.54 -0.73 3.62
C LEU A 23 -2.49 -0.30 2.50
N LEU A 24 -1.97 0.16 1.36
CA LEU A 24 -2.78 0.47 0.20
C LEU A 24 -3.46 -0.79 -0.37
N GLY A 25 -2.75 -1.93 -0.35
CA GLY A 25 -3.33 -3.22 -0.69
C GLY A 25 -4.43 -3.64 0.29
N ALA A 26 -4.19 -3.50 1.59
CA ALA A 26 -5.18 -3.81 2.63
C ALA A 26 -6.44 -2.93 2.51
N ALA A 27 -6.27 -1.65 2.18
CA ALA A 27 -7.39 -0.74 1.92
C ALA A 27 -8.24 -1.21 0.73
N GLY A 28 -7.61 -1.60 -0.39
CA GLY A 28 -8.33 -2.13 -1.55
C GLY A 28 -8.99 -3.48 -1.29
N GLU A 29 -8.36 -4.37 -0.52
CA GLU A 29 -8.94 -5.65 -0.10
C GLU A 29 -10.17 -5.44 0.80
N ALA A 30 -10.09 -4.52 1.77
CA ALA A 30 -11.21 -4.17 2.64
C ALA A 30 -12.41 -3.57 1.88
N LEU A 31 -12.14 -2.86 0.78
CA LEU A 31 -13.15 -2.34 -0.14
C LEU A 31 -13.67 -3.38 -1.15
N GLY A 32 -13.11 -4.59 -1.14
CA GLY A 32 -13.48 -5.67 -2.06
C GLY A 32 -13.01 -5.46 -3.50
N TYR A 33 -11.99 -4.62 -3.73
CA TYR A 33 -11.42 -4.39 -5.05
C TYR A 33 -10.61 -5.59 -5.55
N ASP A 34 -10.24 -6.53 -4.67
CA ASP A 34 -9.61 -7.82 -5.01
C ASP A 34 -10.50 -8.66 -5.95
N LYS A 35 -11.82 -8.48 -5.87
CA LYS A 35 -12.80 -9.20 -6.70
C LYS A 35 -12.66 -8.87 -8.19
N HIS A 36 -12.14 -7.70 -8.52
CA HIS A 36 -11.85 -7.28 -9.90
C HIS A 36 -10.44 -7.66 -10.38
N LEU A 37 -9.57 -8.20 -9.51
CA LEU A 37 -8.30 -8.82 -9.90
C LEU A 37 -8.44 -10.31 -10.27
N LYS A 38 -9.64 -10.90 -10.12
CA LYS A 38 -9.95 -12.29 -10.47
C LYS A 38 -10.30 -12.45 -11.95
N GLU A 39 -9.29 -12.63 -12.79
CA GLU A 39 -9.46 -13.29 -14.10
C GLU A 39 -8.80 -14.67 -14.19
N ASN A 40 -8.06 -15.14 -13.18
CA ASN A 40 -7.37 -16.44 -13.28
C ASN A 40 -7.90 -17.48 -12.26
N THR A 41 -8.57 -18.49 -12.81
CA THR A 41 -9.06 -19.72 -12.19
C THR A 41 -7.92 -20.62 -11.69
N ALA A 42 -7.24 -20.21 -10.62
CA ALA A 42 -6.35 -21.10 -9.88
C ALA A 42 -6.63 -20.99 -8.37
N LYS A 43 -6.88 -22.13 -7.71
CA LYS A 43 -7.21 -22.28 -6.27
C LYS A 43 -6.07 -21.87 -5.30
N LYS A 44 -5.18 -20.94 -5.65
CA LYS A 44 -4.09 -20.47 -4.77
C LYS A 44 -4.11 -18.95 -4.65
N ARG A 45 -4.29 -18.51 -3.40
CA ARG A 45 -4.17 -17.16 -2.82
C ARG A 45 -3.75 -16.06 -3.82
N THR A 46 -4.76 -15.32 -4.26
CA THR A 46 -4.68 -14.05 -4.99
C THR A 46 -3.71 -13.10 -4.26
N HIS A 47 -2.80 -12.49 -5.02
CA HIS A 47 -1.74 -11.51 -4.69
C HIS A 47 -1.55 -11.09 -3.21
N SER A 48 -0.29 -11.04 -2.74
CA SER A 48 0.03 -10.43 -1.44
C SER A 48 -0.46 -8.98 -1.39
N LEU A 49 -0.77 -8.47 -0.19
CA LEU A 49 -1.22 -7.09 0.01
C LEU A 49 -0.25 -6.08 -0.60
N PHE A 50 1.07 -6.30 -0.48
CA PHE A 50 2.07 -5.49 -1.14
C PHE A 50 1.86 -5.43 -2.68
N THR A 51 1.65 -6.57 -3.33
CA THR A 51 1.42 -6.61 -4.77
C THR A 51 0.08 -5.97 -5.16
N GLN A 52 -0.97 -6.17 -4.37
CA GLN A 52 -2.26 -5.49 -4.57
C GLN A 52 -2.08 -3.97 -4.49
N GLY A 53 -1.40 -3.47 -3.47
CA GLY A 53 -1.15 -2.04 -3.32
C GLY A 53 -0.23 -1.46 -4.38
N ALA A 54 0.80 -2.18 -4.82
CA ALA A 54 1.63 -1.78 -5.95
C ALA A 54 0.80 -1.65 -7.23
N TYR A 55 -0.10 -2.61 -7.49
CA TYR A 55 -1.05 -2.52 -8.60
C TYR A 55 -1.96 -1.30 -8.49
N TYR A 56 -2.56 -1.06 -7.31
CA TYR A 56 -3.41 0.09 -7.09
C TYR A 56 -2.66 1.41 -7.29
N PHE A 57 -1.46 1.55 -6.73
CA PHE A 57 -0.62 2.74 -6.89
C PHE A 57 -0.37 3.08 -8.36
N MET A 58 -0.03 2.08 -9.17
CA MET A 58 0.19 2.26 -10.61
C MET A 58 -1.11 2.58 -11.38
N ALA A 59 -2.26 2.13 -10.88
CA ALA A 59 -3.56 2.36 -11.51
C ALA A 59 -4.20 3.69 -11.12
N MET A 60 -3.83 4.31 -9.98
CA MET A 60 -4.42 5.55 -9.45
C MET A 60 -4.60 6.67 -10.51
N PRO A 61 -3.63 6.97 -11.39
CA PRO A 61 -3.77 8.05 -12.39
C PRO A 61 -4.91 7.84 -13.38
N ARG A 62 -5.41 6.61 -13.52
CA ARG A 62 -6.50 6.23 -14.43
C ARG A 62 -7.75 5.76 -13.68
N MET A 63 -7.74 5.77 -12.34
CA MET A 63 -8.93 5.42 -11.56
C MET A 63 -9.95 6.55 -11.63
N SER A 64 -11.24 6.19 -11.68
CA SER A 64 -12.30 7.17 -11.47
C SER A 64 -12.35 7.61 -10.01
N ASP A 65 -12.80 8.84 -9.76
CA ASP A 65 -12.94 9.39 -8.40
C ASP A 65 -13.81 8.50 -7.50
N ALA A 66 -14.85 7.89 -8.07
CA ALA A 66 -15.73 6.96 -7.37
C ALA A 66 -14.98 5.72 -6.82
N ARG A 67 -13.88 5.30 -7.46
CA ARG A 67 -13.02 4.22 -6.96
C ARG A 67 -11.86 4.73 -6.12
N LEU A 68 -11.29 5.88 -6.49
CA LEU A 68 -10.11 6.45 -5.87
C LEU A 68 -10.40 7.01 -4.47
N ASN A 69 -11.51 7.75 -4.31
CA ASN A 69 -11.83 8.43 -3.06
C ASN A 69 -12.01 7.44 -1.89
N PRO A 70 -12.80 6.36 -2.02
CA PRO A 70 -12.91 5.37 -0.95
C PRO A 70 -11.57 4.70 -0.62
N LEU A 71 -10.74 4.45 -1.65
CA LEU A 71 -9.44 3.81 -1.49
C LEU A 71 -8.48 4.68 -0.68
N VAL A 72 -8.36 5.95 -1.04
CA VAL A 72 -7.48 6.90 -0.33
C VAL A 72 -8.00 7.17 1.09
N GLU A 73 -9.31 7.25 1.29
CA GLU A 73 -9.90 7.44 2.62
C GLU A 73 -9.58 6.25 3.55
N ARG A 74 -9.80 5.01 3.08
CA ARG A 74 -9.48 3.81 3.86
C ARG A 74 -7.98 3.64 4.06
N PHE A 75 -7.17 3.93 3.04
CA PHE A 75 -5.72 3.95 3.19
C PHE A 75 -5.29 4.95 4.28
N GLY A 76 -5.83 6.17 4.28
CA GLY A 76 -5.53 7.18 5.28
C GLY A 76 -5.97 6.79 6.70
N GLN A 77 -7.04 6.00 6.85
CA GLN A 77 -7.43 5.41 8.15
C GLN A 77 -6.37 4.40 8.63
N LEU A 78 -5.99 3.44 7.77
CA LEU A 78 -4.99 2.42 8.11
C LEU A 78 -3.62 3.01 8.42
N VAL A 79 -3.20 4.06 7.70
CA VAL A 79 -1.96 4.78 8.00
C VAL A 79 -2.00 5.39 9.39
N ARG A 80 -3.11 6.06 9.77
CA ARG A 80 -3.28 6.64 11.12
C ARG A 80 -3.39 5.59 12.22
N GLU A 81 -3.82 4.38 11.93
CA GLU A 81 -3.88 3.30 12.93
C GLU A 81 -2.50 2.68 13.20
N HIS A 82 -1.56 2.77 12.25
CA HIS A 82 -0.20 2.27 12.47
C HIS A 82 0.60 3.18 13.41
N ALA A 83 1.02 2.62 14.55
CA ALA A 83 1.73 3.34 15.63
C ALA A 83 2.96 4.13 15.13
N VAL A 84 3.75 3.55 14.22
CA VAL A 84 4.90 4.24 13.62
C VAL A 84 4.50 5.53 12.89
N PHE A 85 3.33 5.58 12.25
CA PHE A 85 2.88 6.79 11.55
C PHE A 85 2.24 7.82 12.49
N ARG A 86 1.63 7.38 13.60
CA ARG A 86 1.14 8.27 14.65
C ARG A 86 2.30 9.00 15.33
N ASP A 87 3.30 8.25 15.78
CA ASP A 87 4.41 8.81 16.56
C ASP A 87 5.46 9.51 15.69
N ALA A 88 5.78 9.00 14.49
CA ALA A 88 6.87 9.56 13.68
C ALA A 88 6.45 10.73 12.78
N PHE A 89 5.17 10.83 12.38
CA PHE A 89 4.70 11.85 11.43
C PHE A 89 3.70 12.85 12.02
N GLY A 90 3.36 12.75 13.32
CA GLY A 90 2.50 13.72 14.00
C GLY A 90 1.09 13.81 13.42
N LEU A 91 0.59 12.73 12.82
CA LEU A 91 -0.75 12.65 12.25
C LEU A 91 -1.78 12.53 13.39
N ILE A 92 -2.21 13.68 13.92
CA ILE A 92 -3.28 13.83 14.92
C ILE A 92 -4.50 14.43 14.25
#